data_AF-A0A8B9BHR6-F1
#
_entry.id   AF-A0A8B9BHR6-F1
#
_cell.length_a   1.000
_cell.length_b   1.000
_cell.length_c   1.000
_cell.angle_alpha   90.00
_cell.angle_beta   90.00
_cell.angle_gamma   90.00
#
_symmetry.space_group_name_H-M   'P 1'
#
loop_
_entity.id
_entity.type
_entity.pdbx_description
1 polymer ?
#
loop_
_entity_poly.entity_id
_entity_poly.type
_entity_poly.pdbx_seq_one_letter_code
_entity_poly.pdbx_strand_id
1 'polypeptide(L)'
;GGGKASLSSPPPHMTEQLFAFSFLKAEEMSSERLGRCRSLLERLRAGLLGGCGGALLRQMPDTVRKMLWTLFSEVKSLVMDVEEAEAQHARALGSHLRNVDRLLQLQRSRLACLEEGFHAQLQVLKAEFETERRAILEQHEDEIRYLQDVVLALEQNYARDDHEATTNFQSARDDIKSKSLQEKQYSRLQLGGKMEGLWEQFHAAIQSYTEATEHWKIAFEGLKQKDVKSCREIEMQAKKLQKLQVVAKARLAARLRENEEQNRHAREEKEAALGQLQELKSQMNQAWAKVHGSLARLTAQSEATLKAVAQAVGKAERVLRLAEMGRRLETEAEKVLPFYLSSLAEGELFDADRVLKEKPAESLGGGLDYVGLERFWQRFNKVRLEERALAQQLAAVSRKNQQLRGLLQQYLEGLSVSPEVLSRPNPLLAVKHKSRVPRACARRHQGAAPPLQPPWGRRLPGPHPQL
;
A
#
# COMPACT_ATOMS: atom_id res chain seq x y z
N GLY A 1 28.47 -19.83 21.97
CA GLY A 1 28.71 -21.19 21.45
C GLY A 1 28.36 -21.19 19.97
N GLY A 2 29.30 -21.58 19.12
CA GLY A 2 29.12 -21.57 17.67
C GLY A 2 30.46 -21.83 16.99
N GLY A 3 30.91 -23.08 17.04
CA GLY A 3 32.18 -23.52 16.48
C GLY A 3 32.18 -23.37 14.96
N LYS A 4 33.09 -22.55 14.44
CA LYS A 4 33.48 -22.58 13.04
C LYS A 4 34.34 -23.83 12.83
N ALA A 5 33.75 -24.85 12.22
CA ALA A 5 34.50 -25.99 11.71
C ALA A 5 35.42 -25.51 10.58
N SER A 6 36.70 -25.37 10.91
CA SER A 6 37.79 -25.25 9.95
C SER A 6 37.88 -26.53 9.12
N LEU A 7 37.33 -26.49 7.90
CA LEU A 7 37.69 -27.45 6.85
C LEU A 7 39.10 -27.11 6.38
N SER A 8 40.10 -27.58 7.13
CA SER A 8 41.47 -27.65 6.64
C SER A 8 41.49 -28.68 5.51
N SER A 9 41.51 -28.22 4.26
CA SER A 9 41.97 -29.06 3.15
C SER A 9 43.37 -29.58 3.50
N PRO A 10 43.69 -30.86 3.30
CA PRO A 10 45.06 -31.33 3.46
C PRO A 10 45.94 -30.55 2.48
N PRO A 11 47.18 -30.18 2.87
CA PRO A 11 48.03 -29.37 2.01
C PRO A 11 48.38 -30.20 0.76
N PRO A 12 48.22 -29.67 -0.47
CA PRO A 12 48.64 -30.34 -1.71
C PRO A 12 50.16 -30.59 -1.76
N HIS A 13 50.89 -29.99 -0.81
CA HIS A 13 52.34 -29.98 -0.73
C HIS A 13 52.97 -31.37 -0.60
N MET A 14 52.34 -32.34 0.07
CA MET A 14 52.92 -33.70 0.23
C MET A 14 52.80 -34.55 -1.04
N THR A 15 51.66 -34.49 -1.73
CA THR A 15 51.48 -35.22 -2.99
C THR A 15 52.27 -34.59 -4.12
N GLU A 16 52.33 -33.26 -4.20
CA GLU A 16 53.16 -32.57 -5.19
C GLU A 16 54.66 -32.82 -4.95
N GLN A 17 55.11 -32.88 -3.69
CA GLN A 17 56.50 -33.23 -3.36
C GLN A 17 56.82 -34.69 -3.67
N LEU A 18 55.93 -35.65 -3.41
CA LEU A 18 56.14 -37.06 -3.75
C LEU A 18 56.12 -37.30 -5.26
N PHE A 19 55.26 -36.60 -6.01
CA PHE A 19 55.27 -36.65 -7.47
C PHE A 19 56.52 -35.98 -8.05
N ALA A 20 56.93 -34.81 -7.54
CA ALA A 20 58.18 -34.17 -7.96
C ALA A 20 59.40 -35.04 -7.64
N PHE A 21 59.45 -35.68 -6.47
CA PHE A 21 60.55 -36.56 -6.07
C PHE A 21 60.59 -37.85 -6.89
N SER A 22 59.44 -38.46 -7.18
CA SER A 22 59.36 -39.66 -8.03
C SER A 22 59.68 -39.36 -9.51
N PHE A 23 59.31 -38.18 -10.01
CA PHE A 23 59.63 -37.74 -11.37
C PHE A 23 61.11 -37.36 -11.51
N LEU A 24 61.67 -36.61 -10.56
CA LEU A 24 63.10 -36.32 -10.49
C LEU A 24 63.91 -37.60 -10.38
N LYS A 25 63.47 -38.57 -9.57
CA LYS A 25 64.15 -39.87 -9.44
C LYS A 25 64.01 -40.73 -10.69
N ALA A 26 62.93 -40.57 -11.47
CA ALA A 26 62.77 -41.23 -12.77
C ALA A 26 63.66 -40.58 -13.85
N GLU A 27 63.77 -39.25 -13.88
CA GLU A 27 64.69 -38.49 -14.75
C GLU A 27 66.16 -38.75 -14.40
N GLU A 28 66.48 -38.82 -13.11
CA GLU A 28 67.83 -39.12 -12.63
C GLU A 28 68.19 -40.57 -13.00
N MET A 29 67.26 -41.52 -12.86
CA MET A 29 67.47 -42.90 -13.28
C MET A 29 67.52 -43.07 -14.80
N SER A 30 66.79 -42.29 -15.60
CA SER A 30 66.89 -42.31 -17.07
C SER A 30 68.17 -41.66 -17.57
N SER A 31 68.55 -40.51 -17.00
CA SER A 31 69.81 -39.80 -17.27
C SER A 31 71.03 -40.62 -16.85
N GLU A 32 70.98 -41.30 -15.70
CA GLU A 32 72.03 -42.24 -15.29
C GLU A 32 72.09 -43.48 -16.19
N ARG A 33 70.95 -43.96 -16.71
CA ARG A 33 70.93 -45.09 -17.67
C ARG A 33 71.48 -44.68 -19.03
N LEU A 34 71.16 -43.48 -19.50
CA LEU A 34 71.72 -42.89 -20.73
C LEU A 34 73.20 -42.59 -20.57
N GLY A 35 73.63 -42.03 -19.44
CA GLY A 35 75.04 -41.83 -19.09
C GLY A 35 75.81 -43.14 -18.93
N ARG A 36 75.18 -44.19 -18.41
CA ARG A 36 75.71 -45.57 -18.44
C ARG A 36 75.82 -46.12 -19.86
N CYS A 37 74.82 -45.89 -20.72
CA CYS A 37 74.90 -46.28 -22.13
C CYS A 37 75.98 -45.49 -22.89
N ARG A 38 76.14 -44.20 -22.62
CA ARG A 38 77.17 -43.32 -23.20
C ARG A 38 78.57 -43.74 -22.75
N SER A 39 78.76 -44.01 -21.47
CA SER A 39 80.04 -44.51 -20.94
C SER A 39 80.34 -45.94 -21.40
N LEU A 40 79.33 -46.80 -21.59
CA LEU A 40 79.50 -48.11 -22.22
C LEU A 40 79.82 -48.00 -23.72
N LEU A 41 79.22 -47.06 -24.45
CA LEU A 41 79.53 -46.75 -25.85
C LEU A 41 80.93 -46.15 -26.00
N GLU A 42 81.36 -45.30 -25.07
CA GLU A 42 82.73 -44.77 -25.03
C GLU A 42 83.75 -45.84 -24.65
N ARG A 43 83.42 -46.76 -23.73
CA ARG A 43 84.26 -47.92 -23.41
C ARG A 43 84.31 -48.94 -24.56
N LEU A 44 83.20 -49.17 -25.27
CA LEU A 44 83.16 -49.98 -26.50
C LEU A 44 83.96 -49.32 -27.62
N ARG A 45 83.87 -47.99 -27.79
CA ARG A 45 84.69 -47.20 -28.71
C ARG A 45 86.18 -47.30 -28.36
N ALA A 46 86.54 -47.15 -27.08
CA ALA A 46 87.91 -47.26 -26.60
C ALA A 46 88.45 -48.70 -26.68
N GLY A 47 87.59 -49.72 -26.50
CA GLY A 47 87.95 -51.14 -26.64
C GLY A 47 88.06 -51.62 -28.09
N LEU A 48 87.22 -51.10 -29.00
CA LEU A 48 87.26 -51.40 -30.44
C LEU A 48 88.38 -50.64 -31.18
N LEU A 49 88.76 -49.44 -30.71
CA LEU A 49 89.77 -48.57 -31.35
C LEU A 49 91.09 -48.45 -30.56
N GLY A 50 91.18 -48.99 -29.35
CA GLY A 50 92.37 -48.90 -28.48
C GLY A 50 92.99 -50.26 -28.14
N GLY A 51 94.32 -50.31 -28.15
CA GLY A 51 95.14 -51.40 -27.61
C GLY A 51 95.02 -52.74 -28.34
N CYS A 52 94.16 -53.63 -27.85
CA CYS A 52 94.02 -55.01 -28.32
C CYS A 52 92.88 -55.22 -29.34
N GLY A 53 91.80 -54.42 -29.32
CA GLY A 53 90.67 -54.60 -30.24
C GLY A 53 90.94 -54.11 -31.66
N GLY A 54 91.79 -53.10 -31.83
CA GLY A 54 92.21 -52.59 -33.14
C GLY A 54 93.01 -53.61 -33.97
N ALA A 55 93.71 -54.55 -33.31
CA ALA A 55 94.41 -55.66 -33.96
C ALA A 55 93.45 -56.73 -34.49
N LEU A 56 92.38 -57.04 -33.73
CA LEU A 56 91.32 -57.97 -34.14
C LEU A 56 90.44 -57.38 -35.26
N LEU A 57 90.15 -56.09 -35.21
CA LEU A 57 89.37 -55.37 -36.23
C LEU A 57 90.04 -55.37 -37.61
N ARG A 58 91.36 -55.51 -37.64
CA ARG A 58 92.20 -55.56 -38.86
C ARG A 58 92.20 -56.95 -39.53
N GLN A 59 91.83 -58.00 -38.80
CA GLN A 59 91.69 -59.39 -39.30
C GLN A 59 90.24 -59.75 -39.72
N MET A 60 89.25 -58.92 -39.38
CA MET A 60 87.84 -59.13 -39.76
C MET A 60 87.57 -58.66 -41.20
N PRO A 61 86.72 -59.38 -41.98
CA PRO A 61 86.35 -58.97 -43.34
C PRO A 61 85.69 -57.59 -43.35
N ASP A 62 86.01 -56.77 -44.35
CA ASP A 62 85.59 -55.35 -44.43
C ASP A 62 84.07 -55.15 -44.36
N THR A 63 83.27 -56.15 -44.74
CA THR A 63 81.81 -56.16 -44.61
C THR A 63 81.36 -56.10 -43.15
N VAL A 64 81.99 -56.86 -42.25
CA VAL A 64 81.65 -56.90 -40.81
C VAL A 64 82.10 -55.61 -40.12
N ARG A 65 83.26 -55.06 -40.51
CA ARG A 65 83.74 -53.77 -39.97
C ARG A 65 82.79 -52.63 -40.33
N LYS A 66 82.32 -52.56 -41.58
CA LYS A 66 81.35 -51.56 -42.02
C LYS A 66 80.02 -51.71 -41.29
N MET A 67 79.52 -52.93 -41.13
CA MET A 67 78.29 -53.22 -40.38
C MET A 67 78.38 -52.80 -38.90
N LEU A 68 79.50 -53.07 -38.23
CA LEU A 68 79.73 -52.61 -36.86
C LEU A 68 79.79 -51.08 -36.75
N TRP A 69 80.38 -50.43 -37.76
CA TRP A 69 80.48 -48.97 -37.79
C TRP A 69 79.12 -48.30 -38.09
N THR A 70 78.31 -48.88 -38.98
CA THR A 70 76.94 -48.40 -39.25
C THR A 70 76.06 -48.58 -38.02
N LEU A 71 76.10 -49.76 -37.39
CA LEU A 71 75.37 -50.01 -36.14
C LEU A 71 75.82 -49.07 -35.01
N PHE A 72 77.12 -48.82 -34.86
CA PHE A 72 77.61 -47.86 -33.85
C PHE A 72 77.18 -46.42 -34.15
N SER A 73 77.18 -46.03 -35.43
CA SER A 73 76.70 -44.70 -35.85
C SER A 73 75.19 -44.55 -35.63
N GLU A 74 74.41 -45.60 -35.90
CA GLU A 74 72.96 -45.65 -35.66
C GLU A 74 72.62 -45.62 -34.17
N VAL A 75 73.34 -46.39 -33.34
CA VAL A 75 73.16 -46.34 -31.88
C VAL A 75 73.55 -44.96 -31.34
N LYS A 76 74.62 -44.35 -31.86
CA LYS A 76 75.02 -43.00 -31.47
C LYS A 76 74.00 -41.94 -31.89
N SER A 77 73.43 -42.03 -33.09
CA SER A 77 72.37 -41.10 -33.52
C SER A 77 71.12 -41.30 -32.68
N LEU A 78 70.72 -42.54 -32.39
CA LEU A 78 69.57 -42.83 -31.53
C LEU A 78 69.75 -42.28 -30.11
N VAL A 79 70.95 -42.37 -29.53
CA VAL A 79 71.23 -41.77 -28.21
C VAL A 79 71.13 -40.24 -28.28
N MET A 80 71.66 -39.62 -29.34
CA MET A 80 71.52 -38.18 -29.55
C MET A 80 70.06 -37.74 -29.73
N ASP A 81 69.28 -38.48 -30.51
CA ASP A 81 67.86 -38.21 -30.74
C ASP A 81 67.05 -38.31 -29.44
N VAL A 82 67.39 -39.26 -28.55
CA VAL A 82 66.79 -39.38 -27.21
C VAL A 82 67.20 -38.22 -26.31
N GLU A 83 68.49 -37.84 -26.26
CA GLU A 83 68.96 -36.67 -25.50
C GLU A 83 68.27 -35.38 -25.99
N GLU A 84 68.09 -35.22 -27.31
CA GLU A 84 67.38 -34.09 -27.90
C GLU A 84 65.88 -34.11 -27.60
N ALA A 85 65.24 -35.28 -27.66
CA ALA A 85 63.83 -35.45 -27.30
C ALA A 85 63.60 -35.11 -25.81
N GLU A 86 64.43 -35.61 -24.90
CA GLU A 86 64.37 -35.28 -23.47
C GLU A 86 64.56 -33.77 -23.24
N ALA A 87 65.52 -33.14 -23.90
CA ALA A 87 65.73 -31.69 -23.80
C ALA A 87 64.54 -30.89 -24.36
N GLN A 88 63.92 -31.35 -25.45
CA GLN A 88 62.71 -30.74 -25.99
C GLN A 88 61.52 -30.92 -25.03
N HIS A 89 61.35 -32.11 -24.44
CA HIS A 89 60.31 -32.38 -23.45
C HIS A 89 60.48 -31.53 -22.20
N ALA A 90 61.69 -31.39 -21.64
CA ALA A 90 61.96 -30.55 -20.49
C ALA A 90 61.65 -29.07 -20.76
N ARG A 91 62.01 -28.55 -21.95
CA ARG A 91 61.66 -27.18 -22.36
C ARG A 91 60.16 -27.01 -22.52
N ALA A 92 59.48 -27.96 -23.16
CA ALA A 92 58.03 -27.94 -23.34
C ALA A 92 57.30 -27.97 -21.99
N LEU A 93 57.71 -28.84 -21.07
CA LEU A 93 57.16 -28.94 -19.71
C LEU A 93 57.41 -27.66 -18.92
N GLY A 94 58.63 -27.12 -18.94
CA GLY A 94 58.94 -25.83 -18.31
C GLY A 94 58.11 -24.67 -18.87
N SER A 95 57.86 -24.65 -20.19
CA SER A 95 56.99 -23.65 -20.82
C SER A 95 55.52 -23.83 -20.42
N HIS A 96 55.04 -25.06 -20.32
CA HIS A 96 53.68 -25.38 -19.90
C HIS A 96 53.45 -24.97 -18.43
N LEU A 97 54.36 -25.31 -17.53
CA LEU A 97 54.28 -24.93 -16.12
C LEU A 97 54.23 -23.40 -15.96
N ARG A 98 55.08 -22.66 -16.69
CA ARG A 98 55.02 -21.18 -16.71
C ARG A 98 53.67 -20.65 -17.21
N ASN A 99 53.05 -21.31 -18.19
CA ASN A 99 51.73 -20.93 -18.68
C ASN A 99 50.64 -21.21 -17.64
N VAL A 100 50.73 -22.35 -16.93
CA VAL A 100 49.84 -22.68 -15.81
C VAL A 100 49.99 -21.66 -14.68
N ASP A 101 51.21 -21.28 -14.32
CA ASP A 101 51.48 -20.26 -13.30
C ASP A 101 50.87 -18.91 -13.67
N ARG A 102 51.01 -18.49 -14.93
CA ARG A 102 50.36 -17.27 -15.45
C ARG A 102 48.84 -17.37 -15.35
N LEU A 103 48.27 -18.53 -15.69
CA LEU A 103 46.82 -18.74 -15.59
C LEU A 103 46.35 -18.73 -14.14
N LEU A 104 47.11 -19.32 -13.21
CA LEU A 104 46.83 -19.25 -11.78
C LEU A 104 46.90 -17.81 -11.25
N GLN A 105 47.90 -17.03 -11.68
CA GLN A 105 47.99 -15.61 -11.33
C GLN A 105 46.78 -14.80 -11.83
N LEU A 106 46.36 -15.04 -13.08
CA LEU A 106 45.15 -14.41 -13.64
C LEU A 106 43.88 -14.80 -12.86
N GLN A 107 43.75 -16.06 -12.44
CA GLN A 107 42.61 -16.46 -11.62
C GLN A 107 42.67 -15.84 -10.21
N ARG A 108 43.85 -15.75 -9.60
CA ARG A 108 44.04 -15.07 -8.31
C ARG A 108 43.68 -13.59 -8.39
N SER A 109 44.14 -12.88 -9.42
CA SER A 109 43.78 -11.47 -9.60
C SER A 109 42.28 -11.30 -9.85
N ARG A 110 41.67 -12.18 -10.64
CA ARG A 110 40.20 -12.17 -10.85
C ARG A 110 39.45 -12.38 -9.54
N LEU A 111 39.89 -13.34 -8.71
CA LEU A 111 39.26 -13.59 -7.41
C LEU A 111 39.41 -12.38 -6.47
N ALA A 112 40.59 -11.77 -6.40
CA ALA A 112 40.81 -10.57 -5.60
C ALA A 112 39.89 -9.42 -6.03
N CYS A 113 39.80 -9.13 -7.34
CA CYS A 113 38.90 -8.09 -7.84
C CYS A 113 37.42 -8.38 -7.53
N LEU A 114 37.01 -9.66 -7.59
CA LEU A 114 35.66 -10.06 -7.21
C LEU A 114 35.42 -9.85 -5.71
N GLU A 115 36.34 -10.29 -4.86
CA GLU A 115 36.26 -10.12 -3.40
C GLU A 115 36.18 -8.65 -3.00
N GLU A 116 37.04 -7.80 -3.59
CA GLU A 116 37.01 -6.35 -3.41
C GLU A 116 35.69 -5.74 -3.88
N GLY A 117 35.20 -6.14 -5.06
CA GLY A 117 33.90 -5.70 -5.58
C GLY A 117 32.73 -6.10 -4.67
N PHE A 118 32.73 -7.33 -4.16
CA PHE A 118 31.72 -7.79 -3.19
C PHE A 118 31.79 -7.01 -1.88
N HIS A 119 32.99 -6.74 -1.37
CA HIS A 119 33.17 -5.96 -0.15
C HIS A 119 32.72 -4.50 -0.34
N ALA A 120 33.06 -3.89 -1.48
CA ALA A 120 32.62 -2.53 -1.81
C ALA A 120 31.08 -2.45 -1.88
N GLN A 121 30.44 -3.38 -2.61
CA GLN A 121 28.97 -3.44 -2.70
C GLN A 121 28.32 -3.64 -1.33
N LEU A 122 28.90 -4.52 -0.51
CA LEU A 122 28.39 -4.79 0.84
C LEU A 122 28.53 -3.57 1.76
N GLN A 123 29.59 -2.77 1.63
CA GLN A 123 29.75 -1.54 2.39
C GLN A 123 28.79 -0.44 1.93
N VAL A 124 28.61 -0.26 0.62
CA VAL A 124 27.63 0.68 0.06
C VAL A 124 26.23 0.34 0.57
N LEU A 125 25.82 -0.92 0.45
CA LEU A 125 24.51 -1.37 0.88
C LEU A 125 24.31 -1.20 2.40
N LYS A 126 25.33 -1.49 3.21
CA LYS A 126 25.28 -1.24 4.66
C LYS A 126 25.11 0.25 4.97
N ALA A 127 25.85 1.12 4.29
CA ALA A 127 25.76 2.55 4.49
C ALA A 127 24.36 3.08 4.10
N GLU A 128 23.80 2.60 2.99
CA GLU A 128 22.44 2.92 2.54
C GLU A 128 21.42 2.51 3.62
N PHE A 129 21.46 1.26 4.09
CA PHE A 129 20.58 0.80 5.18
C PHE A 129 20.74 1.63 6.46
N GLU A 130 21.97 2.01 6.82
CA GLU A 130 22.21 2.84 8.00
C GLU A 130 21.69 4.27 7.82
N THR A 131 21.77 4.83 6.62
CA THR A 131 21.18 6.15 6.30
C THR A 131 19.65 6.10 6.34
N GLU A 132 19.04 5.08 5.74
CA GLU A 132 17.58 4.90 5.74
C GLU A 132 17.07 4.69 7.17
N ARG A 133 17.74 3.84 7.94
CA ARG A 133 17.41 3.62 9.35
C ARG A 133 17.47 4.92 10.16
N ARG A 134 18.50 5.74 9.96
CA ARG A 134 18.62 7.04 10.65
C ARG A 134 17.49 7.99 10.25
N ALA A 135 17.22 8.13 8.96
CA ALA A 135 16.13 8.99 8.48
C ALA A 135 14.76 8.57 9.04
N ILE A 136 14.47 7.27 9.10
CA ILE A 136 13.22 6.75 9.68
C ILE A 136 13.12 7.07 11.17
N LEU A 137 14.22 6.91 11.92
CA LEU A 137 14.23 7.23 13.35
C LEU A 137 14.05 8.73 13.61
N GLU A 138 14.72 9.59 12.83
CA GLU A 138 14.59 11.04 12.93
C GLU A 138 13.17 11.49 12.61
N GLN A 139 12.57 10.97 11.54
CA GLN A 139 11.16 11.23 11.19
C GLN A 139 10.20 10.82 12.31
N HIS A 140 10.40 9.63 12.87
CA HIS A 140 9.59 9.14 13.98
C HIS A 140 9.74 10.02 15.24
N GLU A 141 10.95 10.50 15.54
CA GLU A 141 11.17 11.45 16.65
C GLU A 141 10.51 12.81 16.39
N ASP A 142 10.54 13.31 15.16
CA ASP A 142 9.84 14.54 14.76
C ASP A 142 8.31 14.38 14.88
N GLU A 143 7.76 13.25 14.45
CA GLU A 143 6.33 12.92 14.57
C GLU A 143 5.90 12.83 16.04
N ILE A 144 6.71 12.19 16.90
CA ILE A 144 6.44 12.16 18.34
C ILE A 144 6.40 13.57 18.92
N ARG A 145 7.39 14.40 18.60
CA ARG A 145 7.44 15.79 19.08
C ARG A 145 6.22 16.58 18.63
N TYR A 146 5.84 16.47 17.35
CA TYR A 146 4.63 17.09 16.83
C TYR A 146 3.37 16.64 17.57
N LEU A 147 3.20 15.34 17.81
CA LEU A 147 2.04 14.83 18.54
C LEU A 147 2.00 15.33 19.98
N GLN A 148 3.15 15.43 20.65
CA GLN A 148 3.25 16.01 21.98
C GLN A 148 2.83 17.49 22.00
N ASP A 149 3.29 18.28 21.01
CA ASP A 149 2.90 19.68 20.88
C ASP A 149 1.40 19.85 20.63
N VAL A 150 0.80 19.00 19.79
CA VAL A 150 -0.65 18.98 19.54
C VAL A 150 -1.41 18.64 20.82
N VAL A 151 -0.97 17.64 21.59
CA VAL A 151 -1.61 17.29 22.87
C VAL A 151 -1.55 18.46 23.85
N LEU A 152 -0.39 19.10 24.01
CA LEU A 152 -0.24 20.26 24.88
C LEU A 152 -1.11 21.43 24.43
N ALA A 153 -1.21 21.69 23.12
CA ALA A 153 -2.08 22.73 22.59
C ALA A 153 -3.56 22.42 22.84
N LEU A 154 -3.98 21.16 22.71
CA LEU A 154 -5.34 20.73 23.02
C LEU A 154 -5.64 20.89 24.51
N GLU A 155 -4.75 20.46 25.40
CA GLU A 155 -4.92 20.63 26.85
C GLU A 155 -5.06 22.10 27.24
N GLN A 156 -4.26 22.99 26.64
CA GLN A 156 -4.38 24.43 26.85
C GLN A 156 -5.71 24.99 26.36
N ASN A 157 -6.21 24.53 25.21
CA ASN A 157 -7.50 24.97 24.70
C ASN A 157 -8.64 24.47 25.59
N TYR A 158 -8.64 23.21 26.01
CA TYR A 158 -9.64 22.69 26.95
C TYR A 158 -9.62 23.47 28.27
N ALA A 159 -8.45 23.77 28.82
CA ALA A 159 -8.33 24.57 30.03
C ALA A 159 -8.89 26.00 29.85
N ARG A 160 -8.70 26.61 28.67
CA ARG A 160 -9.27 27.92 28.34
C ARG A 160 -10.79 27.85 28.21
N ASP A 161 -11.31 26.86 27.48
CA ASP A 161 -12.74 26.67 27.27
C ASP A 161 -13.47 26.41 28.60
N ASP A 162 -12.89 25.57 29.46
CA ASP A 162 -13.40 25.33 30.82
C ASP A 162 -13.41 26.61 31.64
N HIS A 163 -12.33 27.39 31.58
CA HIS A 163 -12.25 28.66 32.28
C HIS A 163 -13.29 29.66 31.77
N GLU A 164 -13.46 29.78 30.45
CA GLU A 164 -14.47 30.62 29.83
C GLU A 164 -15.89 30.16 30.22
N ALA A 165 -16.17 28.86 30.19
CA ALA A 165 -17.45 28.31 30.62
C ALA A 165 -17.74 28.61 32.11
N THR A 166 -16.74 28.46 32.99
CA THR A 166 -16.90 28.77 34.42
C THR A 166 -17.14 30.25 34.67
N THR A 167 -16.42 31.14 33.98
CA THR A 167 -16.58 32.60 34.11
C THR A 167 -17.92 33.07 33.54
N ASN A 168 -18.35 32.54 32.40
CA ASN A 168 -19.68 32.78 31.82
C ASN A 168 -20.80 32.28 32.73
N PHE A 169 -20.63 31.13 33.36
CA PHE A 169 -21.59 30.63 34.34
C PHE A 169 -21.67 31.53 35.59
N GLN A 170 -20.52 31.98 36.09
CA GLN A 170 -20.45 32.90 37.24
C GLN A 170 -21.11 34.25 36.91
N SER A 171 -20.83 34.83 35.74
CA SER A 171 -21.44 36.09 35.31
C SER A 171 -22.95 35.95 35.14
N ALA A 172 -23.44 34.92 34.45
CA ALA A 172 -24.87 34.66 34.30
C ALA A 172 -25.56 34.46 35.65
N ARG A 173 -24.91 33.77 36.59
CA ARG A 173 -25.41 33.59 37.95
C ARG A 173 -25.53 34.93 38.69
N ASP A 174 -24.54 35.80 38.57
CA ASP A 174 -24.54 37.11 39.23
C ASP A 174 -25.51 38.10 38.58
N ASP A 175 -25.72 38.02 37.27
CA ASP A 175 -26.76 38.75 36.55
C ASP A 175 -28.16 38.35 37.03
N ILE A 176 -28.42 37.04 37.19
CA ILE A 176 -29.70 36.55 37.71
C ILE A 176 -29.92 37.05 39.15
N LYS A 177 -28.90 36.97 40.01
CA LYS A 177 -28.98 37.51 41.38
C LYS A 177 -29.27 39.01 41.36
N SER A 178 -28.58 39.77 40.51
CA SER A 178 -28.74 41.22 40.40
C SER A 178 -30.13 41.60 39.92
N LYS A 179 -30.66 40.92 38.89
CA LYS A 179 -32.04 41.09 38.41
C LYS A 179 -33.07 40.76 39.50
N SER A 180 -32.89 39.63 40.20
CA SER A 180 -33.78 39.25 41.30
C SER A 180 -33.77 40.27 42.44
N LEU A 181 -32.60 40.82 42.78
CA LEU A 181 -32.47 41.90 43.75
C LEU A 181 -33.18 43.17 43.26
N GLN A 182 -33.00 43.55 42.00
CA GLN A 182 -33.68 44.71 41.41
C GLN A 182 -35.20 44.55 41.40
N GLU A 183 -35.73 43.39 41.01
CA GLU A 183 -37.17 43.09 41.03
C GLU A 183 -37.74 43.15 42.44
N LYS A 184 -37.01 42.63 43.44
CA LYS A 184 -37.39 42.72 44.85
C LYS A 184 -37.44 44.17 45.33
N GLN A 185 -36.46 44.99 44.96
CA GLN A 185 -36.45 46.42 45.31
C GLN A 185 -37.57 47.17 44.60
N TYR A 186 -37.79 46.90 43.32
CA TYR A 186 -38.89 47.48 42.55
C TYR A 186 -40.25 47.14 43.16
N SER A 187 -40.48 45.87 43.50
CA SER A 187 -41.72 45.41 44.15
C SER A 187 -41.91 46.08 45.51
N ARG A 188 -40.85 46.19 46.30
CA ARG A 188 -40.87 46.93 47.58
C ARG A 188 -41.28 48.38 47.39
N LEU A 189 -40.70 49.07 46.40
CA LEU A 189 -41.02 50.47 46.12
C LEU A 189 -42.47 50.63 45.67
N GLN A 190 -42.96 49.75 44.78
CA GLN A 190 -44.36 49.76 44.35
C GLN A 190 -45.35 49.52 45.50
N LEU A 191 -45.08 48.52 46.33
CA LEU A 191 -45.90 48.21 47.51
C LEU A 191 -45.85 49.36 48.52
N GLY A 192 -44.68 49.94 48.75
CA GLY A 192 -44.49 51.14 49.57
C GLY A 192 -45.38 52.30 49.08
N GLY A 193 -45.30 52.64 47.79
CA GLY A 193 -46.11 53.71 47.21
C GLY A 193 -47.62 53.45 47.28
N LYS A 194 -48.07 52.20 47.09
CA LYS A 194 -49.50 51.85 47.29
C LYS A 194 -49.91 51.98 48.75
N MET A 195 -49.05 51.57 49.68
CA MET A 195 -49.32 51.68 51.11
C MET A 195 -49.38 53.14 51.57
N GLU A 196 -48.46 53.99 51.07
CA GLU A 196 -48.47 55.43 51.29
C GLU A 196 -49.75 56.06 50.72
N GLY A 197 -50.14 55.73 49.48
CA GLY A 197 -51.38 56.23 48.88
C GLY A 197 -52.65 55.79 49.62
N LEU A 198 -52.71 54.54 50.11
CA LEU A 198 -53.79 54.09 51.00
C LEU A 198 -53.77 54.84 52.33
N TRP A 199 -52.58 55.12 52.87
CA TRP A 199 -52.46 55.90 54.10
C TRP A 199 -52.98 57.32 53.95
N GLU A 200 -52.64 57.99 52.85
CA GLU A 200 -53.17 59.31 52.51
C GLU A 200 -54.69 59.27 52.36
N GLN A 201 -55.25 58.23 51.71
CA GLN A 201 -56.70 58.06 51.59
C GLN A 201 -57.38 57.85 52.95
N PHE A 202 -56.81 57.03 53.83
CA PHE A 202 -57.34 56.87 55.19
C PHE A 202 -57.27 58.18 55.95
N HIS A 203 -56.17 58.92 55.84
CA HIS A 203 -56.03 60.21 56.52
C HIS A 203 -57.01 61.25 56.00
N ALA A 204 -57.20 61.32 54.68
CA ALA A 204 -58.18 62.19 54.03
C ALA A 204 -59.62 61.79 54.40
N ALA A 205 -59.94 60.50 54.47
CA ALA A 205 -61.24 60.01 54.90
C ALA A 205 -61.50 60.32 56.38
N ILE A 206 -60.49 60.18 57.24
CA ILE A 206 -60.58 60.58 58.65
C ILE A 206 -60.80 62.09 58.74
N GLN A 207 -60.04 62.92 58.02
CA GLN A 207 -60.19 64.37 58.00
C GLN A 207 -61.58 64.78 57.50
N SER A 208 -62.02 64.25 56.37
CA SER A 208 -63.35 64.51 55.81
C SER A 208 -64.46 64.05 56.76
N TYR A 209 -64.29 62.89 57.42
CA TYR A 209 -65.24 62.42 58.44
C TYR A 209 -65.23 63.33 59.67
N THR A 210 -64.06 63.78 60.15
CA THR A 210 -63.98 64.69 61.28
C THR A 210 -64.63 66.02 60.95
N GLU A 211 -64.35 66.62 59.79
CA GLU A 211 -64.95 67.88 59.34
C GLU A 211 -66.46 67.75 59.13
N ALA A 212 -66.90 66.69 58.46
CA ALA A 212 -68.32 66.43 58.23
C ALA A 212 -69.05 66.21 59.56
N THR A 213 -68.48 65.41 60.48
CA THR A 213 -69.07 65.16 61.79
C THR A 213 -68.84 66.26 62.80
N GLU A 214 -67.95 67.23 62.56
CA GLU A 214 -67.73 68.37 63.44
C GLU A 214 -68.98 69.23 63.50
N HIS A 215 -69.50 69.61 62.33
CA HIS A 215 -70.72 70.38 62.24
C HIS A 215 -71.93 69.59 62.76
N TRP A 216 -71.99 68.26 62.54
CA TRP A 216 -73.03 67.42 63.12
C TRP A 216 -72.88 67.20 64.62
N LYS A 217 -71.68 67.16 65.20
CA LYS A 217 -71.48 67.09 66.66
C LYS A 217 -71.95 68.38 67.32
N ILE A 218 -71.52 69.52 66.77
CA ILE A 218 -71.95 70.86 67.21
C ILE A 218 -73.48 71.01 67.06
N ALA A 219 -74.03 70.55 65.93
CA ALA A 219 -75.46 70.59 65.68
C ALA A 219 -76.25 69.56 66.50
N PHE A 220 -75.74 68.35 66.76
CA PHE A 220 -76.35 67.29 67.58
C PHE A 220 -76.38 67.67 69.05
N GLU A 221 -75.38 68.39 69.57
CA GLU A 221 -75.50 69.03 70.88
C GLU A 221 -76.63 70.06 70.92
N GLY A 222 -76.84 70.81 69.84
CA GLY A 222 -77.99 71.69 69.66
C GLY A 222 -79.33 70.98 69.35
N LEU A 223 -79.30 69.81 68.72
CA LEU A 223 -80.46 69.01 68.30
C LEU A 223 -80.89 68.02 69.37
N LYS A 224 -80.03 67.53 70.25
CA LYS A 224 -80.41 66.78 71.46
C LYS A 224 -81.33 67.62 72.36
N GLN A 225 -81.17 68.94 72.32
CA GLN A 225 -82.06 69.91 72.96
C GLN A 225 -83.37 70.14 72.18
N LYS A 226 -83.41 69.79 70.88
CA LYS A 226 -84.57 69.93 69.98
C LYS A 226 -85.27 68.60 69.66
N ASP A 227 -84.67 67.42 69.83
CA ASP A 227 -85.20 66.08 69.52
C ASP A 227 -86.33 65.66 70.47
N VAL A 228 -86.37 66.24 71.67
CA VAL A 228 -87.56 66.24 72.54
C VAL A 228 -88.78 66.87 71.83
N LYS A 229 -88.55 67.76 70.86
CA LYS A 229 -89.58 68.48 70.10
C LYS A 229 -89.82 67.83 68.73
N SER A 230 -88.80 67.23 68.12
CA SER A 230 -88.85 66.63 66.78
C SER A 230 -89.49 65.24 66.70
N CYS A 231 -89.53 64.45 67.79
CA CYS A 231 -90.31 63.20 67.83
C CYS A 231 -91.80 63.41 67.46
N ARG A 232 -92.32 64.63 67.61
CA ARG A 232 -93.68 65.03 67.24
C ARG A 232 -93.84 65.37 65.74
N GLU A 233 -92.74 65.61 65.03
CA GLU A 233 -92.73 65.96 63.60
C GLU A 233 -92.44 64.76 62.69
N ILE A 234 -91.80 63.72 63.24
CA ILE A 234 -91.48 62.45 62.56
C ILE A 234 -92.76 61.71 62.13
N GLU A 235 -93.86 61.82 62.88
CA GLU A 235 -95.17 61.27 62.51
C GLU A 235 -95.76 61.92 61.24
N MET A 236 -95.38 63.17 60.91
CA MET A 236 -95.89 63.87 59.73
C MET A 236 -95.11 63.55 58.44
N GLN A 237 -93.82 63.19 58.54
CA GLN A 237 -92.98 62.97 57.36
C GLN A 237 -93.02 61.54 56.80
N ALA A 238 -93.54 60.57 57.56
CA ALA A 238 -93.83 59.21 57.08
C ALA A 238 -94.75 59.18 55.84
N LYS A 239 -95.57 60.22 55.64
CA LYS A 239 -96.49 60.35 54.48
C LYS A 239 -95.82 60.91 53.21
N LYS A 240 -94.61 61.49 53.28
CA LYS A 240 -93.86 61.98 52.10
C LYS A 240 -93.04 60.89 51.40
N LEU A 241 -92.71 59.81 52.11
CA LEU A 241 -91.93 58.67 51.61
C LEU A 241 -92.64 57.85 50.51
N GLN A 242 -93.97 57.97 50.38
CA GLN A 242 -94.73 57.30 49.32
C GLN A 242 -94.55 57.93 47.93
N LYS A 243 -94.16 59.22 47.82
CA LYS A 243 -94.08 59.94 46.53
C LYS A 243 -92.74 59.75 45.79
N LEU A 244 -91.66 59.36 46.48
CA LEU A 244 -90.35 59.11 45.86
C LEU A 244 -90.21 57.69 45.25
N GLN A 245 -91.17 56.80 45.52
CA GLN A 245 -91.16 55.40 45.06
C GLN A 245 -91.34 55.26 43.53
N VAL A 246 -91.97 56.24 42.87
CA VAL A 246 -92.26 56.20 41.42
C VAL A 246 -91.05 56.65 40.59
N VAL A 247 -90.27 57.63 41.06
CA VAL A 247 -89.07 58.14 40.37
C VAL A 247 -87.92 57.12 40.41
N ALA A 248 -87.80 56.35 41.49
CA ALA A 248 -86.79 55.29 41.62
C ALA A 248 -87.04 54.12 40.65
N LYS A 249 -88.31 53.76 40.40
CA LYS A 249 -88.69 52.69 39.47
C LYS A 249 -88.36 53.02 38.01
N ALA A 250 -88.54 54.27 37.58
CA ALA A 250 -88.19 54.72 36.23
C ALA A 250 -86.66 54.77 35.99
N ARG A 251 -85.88 55.18 37.01
CA ARG A 251 -84.40 55.18 36.94
C ARG A 251 -83.81 53.75 36.90
N LEU A 252 -84.43 52.80 37.60
CA LEU A 252 -84.05 51.38 37.54
C LEU A 252 -84.29 50.80 36.14
N ALA A 253 -85.43 51.10 35.52
CA ALA A 253 -85.73 50.62 34.17
C ALA A 253 -84.78 51.19 33.09
N ALA A 254 -84.35 52.46 33.23
CA ALA A 254 -83.37 53.07 32.33
C ALA A 254 -81.96 52.44 32.49
N ARG A 255 -81.51 52.24 33.75
CA ARG A 255 -80.22 51.57 34.03
C ARG A 255 -80.18 50.12 33.55
N LEU A 256 -81.31 49.40 33.60
CA LEU A 256 -81.39 48.03 33.08
C LEU A 256 -81.21 47.98 31.56
N ARG A 257 -81.80 48.91 30.81
CA ARG A 257 -81.61 48.99 29.35
C ARG A 257 -80.17 49.34 28.97
N GLU A 258 -79.58 50.32 29.65
CA GLU A 258 -78.17 50.70 29.45
C GLU A 258 -77.22 49.53 29.77
N ASN A 259 -77.47 48.78 30.85
CA ASN A 259 -76.71 47.58 31.18
C ASN A 259 -76.90 46.44 30.16
N GLU A 260 -78.08 46.29 29.57
CA GLU A 260 -78.33 45.30 28.52
C GLU A 260 -77.59 45.65 27.22
N GLU A 261 -77.54 46.92 26.84
CA GLU A 261 -76.80 47.42 25.68
C GLU A 261 -75.28 47.27 25.88
N GLN A 262 -74.76 47.65 27.05
CA GLN A 262 -73.35 47.43 27.41
C GLN A 262 -72.97 45.94 27.40
N ASN A 263 -73.85 45.06 27.90
CA ASN A 263 -73.62 43.62 27.84
C ASN A 263 -73.68 43.05 26.42
N ARG A 264 -74.43 43.66 25.50
CA ARG A 264 -74.44 43.25 24.08
C ARG A 264 -73.12 43.62 23.42
N HIS A 265 -72.64 44.86 23.58
CA HIS A 265 -71.35 45.27 23.04
C HIS A 265 -70.18 44.44 23.60
N ALA A 266 -70.16 44.17 24.91
CA ALA A 266 -69.14 43.30 25.51
C ALA A 266 -69.17 41.86 24.97
N ARG A 267 -70.34 41.33 24.55
CA ARG A 267 -70.44 40.02 23.91
C ARG A 267 -69.93 40.04 22.47
N GLU A 268 -70.27 41.08 21.72
CA GLU A 268 -69.78 41.27 20.34
C GLU A 268 -68.26 41.40 20.30
N GLU A 269 -67.67 42.19 21.21
CA GLU A 269 -66.21 42.33 21.34
C GLU A 269 -65.55 41.01 21.74
N LYS A 270 -66.17 40.25 22.67
CA LYS A 270 -65.69 38.92 23.05
C LYS A 270 -65.73 37.95 21.87
N GLU A 271 -66.81 37.93 21.09
CA GLU A 271 -66.95 37.06 19.92
C GLU A 271 -65.95 37.43 18.82
N ALA A 272 -65.72 38.72 18.58
CA ALA A 272 -64.70 39.21 17.67
C ALA A 272 -63.28 38.80 18.11
N ALA A 273 -62.96 38.95 19.40
CA ALA A 273 -61.68 38.52 19.97
C ALA A 273 -61.50 36.99 19.91
N LEU A 274 -62.56 36.21 20.12
CA LEU A 274 -62.53 34.76 19.96
C LEU A 274 -62.29 34.36 18.49
N GLY A 275 -62.88 35.06 17.53
CA GLY A 275 -62.62 34.87 16.10
C GLY A 275 -61.14 35.12 15.76
N GLN A 276 -60.57 36.21 16.25
CA GLN A 276 -59.14 36.51 16.08
C GLN A 276 -58.24 35.44 16.72
N LEU A 277 -58.58 34.94 17.91
CA LEU A 277 -57.84 33.86 18.57
C LEU A 277 -57.92 32.54 17.81
N GLN A 278 -59.07 32.20 17.22
CA GLN A 278 -59.22 31.00 16.40
C GLN A 278 -58.39 31.09 15.12
N GLU A 279 -58.41 32.25 14.45
CA GLU A 279 -57.59 32.52 13.27
C GLU A 279 -56.10 32.38 13.59
N LEU A 280 -55.64 33.02 14.68
CA LEU A 280 -54.24 32.98 15.10
C LEU A 280 -53.80 31.57 15.51
N LYS A 281 -54.67 30.78 16.15
CA LYS A 281 -54.42 29.35 16.42
C LYS A 281 -54.29 28.54 15.13
N SER A 282 -55.12 28.83 14.13
CA SER A 282 -55.06 28.13 12.84
C SER A 282 -53.74 28.43 12.12
N GLN A 283 -53.30 29.69 12.14
CA GLN A 283 -52.03 30.14 11.56
C GLN A 283 -50.84 29.52 12.30
N MET A 284 -50.89 29.48 13.63
CA MET A 284 -49.88 28.81 14.45
C MET A 284 -49.78 27.33 14.08
N ASN A 285 -50.91 26.61 14.01
CA ASN A 285 -50.92 25.19 13.63
C ASN A 285 -50.39 24.96 12.20
N GLN A 286 -50.71 25.85 11.25
CA GLN A 286 -50.15 25.78 9.90
C GLN A 286 -48.65 26.02 9.88
N ALA A 287 -48.13 26.97 10.66
CA ALA A 287 -46.70 27.21 10.81
C ALA A 287 -46.00 25.99 11.43
N TRP A 288 -46.57 25.38 12.47
CA TRP A 288 -46.07 24.14 13.06
C TRP A 288 -46.04 22.99 12.04
N ALA A 289 -47.12 22.80 11.27
CA ALA A 289 -47.17 21.77 10.24
C ALA A 289 -46.11 21.97 9.16
N LYS A 290 -45.85 23.21 8.74
CA LYS A 290 -44.78 23.54 7.79
C LYS A 290 -43.39 23.25 8.37
N VAL A 291 -43.13 23.65 9.61
CA VAL A 291 -41.83 23.38 10.28
C VAL A 291 -41.62 21.88 10.47
N HIS A 292 -42.63 21.15 10.94
CA HIS A 292 -42.56 19.69 11.07
C HIS A 292 -42.37 19.00 9.72
N GLY A 293 -43.07 19.44 8.67
CA GLY A 293 -42.92 18.92 7.31
C GLY A 293 -41.52 19.18 6.74
N SER A 294 -40.96 20.37 6.96
CA SER A 294 -39.59 20.72 6.56
C SER A 294 -38.55 19.91 7.32
N LEU A 295 -38.73 19.73 8.63
CA LEU A 295 -37.83 18.92 9.45
C LEU A 295 -37.86 17.45 9.01
N ALA A 296 -39.04 16.86 8.82
CA ALA A 296 -39.20 15.49 8.34
C ALA A 296 -38.57 15.28 6.94
N ARG A 297 -38.67 16.30 6.06
CA ARG A 297 -38.01 16.25 4.75
C ARG A 297 -36.50 16.29 4.88
N LEU A 298 -35.96 17.18 5.72
CA LEU A 298 -34.52 17.30 5.95
C LEU A 298 -33.94 16.04 6.60
N THR A 299 -34.63 15.44 7.56
CA THR A 299 -34.19 14.19 8.19
C THR A 299 -34.24 13.01 7.21
N ALA A 300 -35.28 12.91 6.38
CA ALA A 300 -35.35 11.88 5.34
C ALA A 300 -34.26 12.06 4.29
N GLN A 301 -33.98 13.30 3.88
CA GLN A 301 -32.91 13.61 2.94
C GLN A 301 -31.53 13.33 3.53
N SER A 302 -31.27 13.69 4.79
CA SER A 302 -30.00 13.40 5.45
C SER A 302 -29.80 11.91 5.67
N GLU A 303 -30.85 11.16 6.02
CA GLU A 303 -30.77 9.71 6.14
C GLU A 303 -30.51 9.04 4.78
N ALA A 304 -31.13 9.54 3.71
CA ALA A 304 -30.88 9.06 2.35
C ALA A 304 -29.44 9.33 1.89
N THR A 305 -28.89 10.52 2.16
CA THR A 305 -27.49 10.83 1.83
C THR A 305 -26.52 10.00 2.67
N LEU A 306 -26.79 9.81 3.97
CA LEU A 306 -26.00 8.93 4.82
C LEU A 306 -25.99 7.48 4.31
N LYS A 307 -27.15 6.94 3.89
CA LYS A 307 -27.24 5.61 3.28
C LYS A 307 -26.45 5.53 1.97
N ALA A 308 -26.54 6.55 1.10
CA ALA A 308 -25.79 6.59 -0.15
C ALA A 308 -24.26 6.63 0.10
N VAL A 309 -23.81 7.44 1.05
CA VAL A 309 -22.40 7.52 1.45
C VAL A 309 -21.93 6.19 2.05
N ALA A 310 -22.71 5.57 2.93
CA ALA A 310 -22.39 4.26 3.49
C ALA A 310 -22.27 3.17 2.40
N GLN A 311 -23.14 3.19 1.39
CA GLN A 311 -23.02 2.29 0.24
C GLN A 311 -21.74 2.56 -0.58
N ALA A 312 -21.37 3.82 -0.77
CA ALA A 312 -20.13 4.19 -1.45
C ALA A 312 -18.90 3.71 -0.67
N VAL A 313 -18.89 3.87 0.65
CA VAL A 313 -17.84 3.35 1.54
C VAL A 313 -17.76 1.82 1.42
N GLY A 314 -18.89 1.11 1.47
CA GLY A 314 -18.90 -0.35 1.31
C GLY A 314 -18.37 -0.83 -0.05
N LYS A 315 -18.59 -0.07 -1.14
CA LYS A 315 -17.99 -0.33 -2.45
C LYS A 315 -16.48 -0.07 -2.42
N ALA A 316 -16.03 1.03 -1.83
CA ALA A 316 -14.61 1.37 -1.71
C ALA A 316 -13.84 0.31 -0.90
N GLU A 317 -14.38 -0.12 0.25
CA GLU A 317 -13.79 -1.20 1.05
C GLU A 317 -13.68 -2.50 0.26
N ARG A 318 -14.71 -2.85 -0.53
CA ARG A 318 -14.66 -4.04 -1.38
C ARG A 318 -13.55 -3.93 -2.44
N VAL A 319 -13.41 -2.77 -3.07
CA VAL A 319 -12.33 -2.52 -4.05
C VAL A 319 -10.96 -2.65 -3.38
N LEU A 320 -10.77 -2.07 -2.18
CA LEU A 320 -9.53 -2.17 -1.43
C LEU A 320 -9.20 -3.63 -1.05
N ARG A 321 -10.17 -4.38 -0.53
CA ARG A 321 -9.98 -5.81 -0.21
C ARG A 321 -9.59 -6.62 -1.45
N LEU A 322 -10.24 -6.37 -2.59
CA LEU A 322 -9.89 -7.03 -3.85
C LEU A 322 -8.49 -6.62 -4.33
N ALA A 323 -8.10 -5.36 -4.18
CA ALA A 323 -6.76 -4.89 -4.51
C ALA A 323 -5.70 -5.52 -3.61
N GLU A 324 -5.95 -5.67 -2.30
CA GLU A 324 -5.06 -6.37 -1.37
C GLU A 324 -4.92 -7.86 -1.73
N MET A 325 -6.03 -8.54 -2.06
CA MET A 325 -6.00 -9.92 -2.52
C MET A 325 -5.21 -10.07 -3.82
N GLY A 326 -5.41 -9.14 -4.77
CA GLY A 326 -4.63 -9.08 -6.01
C GLY A 326 -3.14 -8.86 -5.75
N ARG A 327 -2.79 -7.95 -4.83
CA ARG A 327 -1.41 -7.63 -4.46
C ARG A 327 -0.64 -8.81 -3.88
N ARG A 328 -1.32 -9.78 -3.26
CA ARG A 328 -0.69 -11.02 -2.78
C ARG A 328 -0.17 -11.92 -3.91
N LEU A 329 -0.77 -11.83 -5.11
CA LEU A 329 -0.41 -12.64 -6.27
C LEU A 329 0.60 -11.97 -7.20
N GLU A 330 0.93 -10.71 -6.94
CA GLU A 330 1.90 -9.95 -7.72
C GLU A 330 3.34 -10.28 -7.35
N THR A 331 4.23 -10.15 -8.34
CA THR A 331 5.66 -10.35 -8.12
C THR A 331 6.27 -9.21 -7.30
N GLU A 332 7.39 -9.45 -6.60
CA GLU A 332 8.07 -8.40 -5.82
C GLU A 332 8.48 -7.21 -6.70
N ALA A 333 8.88 -7.47 -7.95
CA ALA A 333 9.18 -6.42 -8.93
C ALA A 333 7.96 -5.51 -9.23
N GLU A 334 6.76 -6.09 -9.33
CA GLU A 334 5.51 -5.35 -9.55
C GLU A 334 5.01 -4.62 -8.30
N LYS A 335 5.37 -5.11 -7.11
CA LYS A 335 5.04 -4.44 -5.84
C LYS A 335 5.93 -3.20 -5.59
N VAL A 336 7.20 -3.27 -5.99
CA VAL A 336 8.18 -2.19 -5.85
C VAL A 336 8.02 -1.16 -6.96
N LEU A 337 7.76 -1.60 -8.21
CA LEU A 337 7.53 -0.71 -9.34
C LEU A 337 6.18 -1.02 -10.05
N PRO A 338 5.04 -0.59 -9.47
CA PRO A 338 3.71 -0.89 -10.02
C PRO A 338 3.40 -0.17 -11.34
N PHE A 339 4.11 0.92 -11.62
CA PHE A 339 3.91 1.77 -12.79
C PHE A 339 5.20 1.80 -13.61
N TYR A 340 5.14 1.26 -14.82
CA TYR A 340 6.27 1.18 -15.73
C TYR A 340 6.35 2.43 -16.59
N LEU A 341 7.58 2.88 -16.88
CA LEU A 341 7.82 3.81 -17.98
C LEU A 341 7.53 3.07 -19.28
N SER A 342 6.66 3.62 -20.13
CA SER A 342 6.33 3.04 -21.43
C SER A 342 7.60 2.69 -22.18
N SER A 343 7.83 1.39 -22.40
CA SER A 343 8.99 0.88 -23.14
C SER A 343 8.82 0.97 -24.66
N LEU A 344 7.75 1.65 -25.09
CA LEU A 344 7.34 1.81 -26.48
C LEU A 344 8.25 2.84 -27.16
N ALA A 345 8.75 2.50 -28.34
CA ALA A 345 9.47 3.45 -29.17
C ALA A 345 8.52 4.57 -29.66
N GLU A 346 9.05 5.73 -30.06
CA GLU A 346 8.23 6.90 -30.49
C GLU A 346 7.19 6.57 -31.57
N GLY A 347 7.49 5.64 -32.49
CA GLY A 347 6.53 5.17 -33.49
C GLY A 347 5.40 4.30 -32.93
N GLU A 348 5.68 3.48 -31.93
CA GLU A 348 4.67 2.62 -31.28
C GLU A 348 3.78 3.41 -30.32
N LEU A 349 4.31 4.49 -29.74
CA LEU A 349 3.54 5.47 -28.97
C LEU A 349 2.50 6.17 -29.85
N PHE A 350 2.86 6.52 -31.10
CA PHE A 350 1.94 7.13 -32.05
C PHE A 350 0.80 6.18 -32.46
N ASP A 351 1.10 4.90 -32.68
CA ASP A 351 0.08 3.90 -32.99
C ASP A 351 -0.83 3.61 -31.79
N ALA A 352 -0.28 3.56 -30.56
CA ALA A 352 -1.05 3.43 -29.33
C ALA A 352 -2.00 4.63 -29.12
N ASP A 353 -1.51 5.85 -29.33
CA ASP A 353 -2.32 7.08 -29.26
C ASP A 353 -3.42 7.10 -30.31
N ARG A 354 -3.17 6.54 -31.50
CA ARG A 354 -4.18 6.43 -32.56
C ARG A 354 -5.32 5.49 -32.17
N VAL A 355 -4.98 4.33 -31.59
CA VAL A 355 -5.95 3.34 -31.11
C VAL A 355 -6.74 3.85 -29.90
N LEU A 356 -6.11 4.60 -28.99
CA LEU A 356 -6.81 5.23 -27.85
C LEU A 356 -7.79 6.33 -28.27
N LYS A 357 -7.53 7.01 -29.40
CA LYS A 357 -8.42 8.04 -29.98
C LYS A 357 -9.52 7.46 -30.87
N GLU A 358 -9.42 6.19 -31.25
CA GLU A 358 -10.49 5.48 -31.96
C GLU A 358 -11.69 5.28 -31.01
N LYS A 359 -12.88 5.68 -31.45
CA LYS A 359 -14.09 5.53 -30.64
C LYS A 359 -14.37 4.05 -30.40
N PRO A 360 -14.54 3.59 -29.15
CA PRO A 360 -14.83 2.19 -28.87
C PRO A 360 -16.16 1.79 -29.51
N ALA A 361 -16.17 0.64 -30.19
CA ALA A 361 -17.32 0.11 -30.92
C ALA A 361 -18.47 -0.38 -30.00
N GLU A 362 -18.24 -0.50 -28.70
CA GLU A 362 -19.22 -1.01 -27.72
C GLU A 362 -19.82 0.10 -26.86
N SER A 363 -21.14 0.07 -26.68
CA SER A 363 -21.98 1.05 -25.99
C SER A 363 -21.65 1.26 -24.50
N LEU A 364 -20.76 0.45 -23.90
CA LEU A 364 -20.25 0.64 -22.53
C LEU A 364 -19.20 1.74 -22.40
N GLY A 365 -18.63 2.24 -23.51
CA GLY A 365 -17.63 3.31 -23.52
C GLY A 365 -18.19 4.74 -23.44
N GLY A 366 -19.52 4.92 -23.52
CA GLY A 366 -20.14 6.23 -23.75
C GLY A 366 -20.26 7.17 -22.53
N GLY A 367 -19.97 6.70 -21.31
CA GLY A 367 -20.23 7.51 -20.10
C GLY A 367 -19.25 7.30 -18.94
N LEU A 368 -18.20 6.51 -19.13
CA LEU A 368 -17.11 6.41 -18.17
C LEU A 368 -15.92 7.16 -18.75
N ASP A 369 -15.66 8.35 -18.22
CA ASP A 369 -14.38 9.01 -18.42
C ASP A 369 -13.32 8.08 -17.79
N TYR A 370 -12.66 7.25 -18.61
CA TYR A 370 -11.54 6.39 -18.21
C TYR A 370 -10.29 7.20 -17.79
N VAL A 371 -10.42 8.52 -17.78
CA VAL A 371 -9.45 9.49 -17.30
C VAL A 371 -9.08 9.13 -15.86
N GLY A 372 -7.83 8.71 -15.66
CA GLY A 372 -7.29 8.30 -14.35
C GLY A 372 -7.13 6.80 -14.12
N LEU A 373 -7.66 5.91 -14.99
CA LEU A 373 -7.44 4.46 -14.92
C LEU A 373 -6.35 3.93 -15.86
N GLU A 374 -5.66 4.80 -16.59
CA GLU A 374 -4.62 4.43 -17.58
C GLU A 374 -3.56 3.50 -16.99
N ARG A 375 -3.07 3.82 -15.79
CA ARG A 375 -2.05 3.04 -15.09
C ARG A 375 -2.55 1.66 -14.64
N PHE A 376 -3.83 1.55 -14.28
CA PHE A 376 -4.46 0.27 -13.97
C PHE A 376 -4.47 -0.64 -15.21
N TRP A 377 -4.87 -0.09 -16.36
CA TRP A 377 -4.93 -0.84 -17.61
C TRP A 377 -3.55 -1.24 -18.13
N GLN A 378 -2.54 -0.37 -17.99
CA GLN A 378 -1.14 -0.73 -18.30
C GLN A 378 -0.68 -1.95 -17.50
N ARG A 379 -0.97 -1.96 -16.19
CA ARG A 379 -0.63 -3.06 -15.30
C ARG A 379 -1.40 -4.34 -15.64
N PHE A 380 -2.70 -4.22 -15.91
CA PHE A 380 -3.53 -5.34 -16.34
C PHE A 380 -3.00 -5.96 -17.65
N ASN A 381 -2.69 -5.13 -18.64
CA ASN A 381 -2.19 -5.58 -19.93
C ASN A 381 -0.83 -6.26 -19.82
N LYS A 382 0.08 -5.77 -18.98
CA LYS A 382 1.34 -6.44 -18.68
C LYS A 382 1.13 -7.86 -18.17
N VAL A 383 0.31 -8.03 -17.13
CA VAL A 383 0.02 -9.35 -16.55
C VAL A 383 -0.62 -10.27 -17.60
N ARG A 384 -1.49 -9.75 -18.48
CA ARG A 384 -2.06 -10.53 -19.59
C ARG A 384 -1.03 -10.96 -20.64
N LEU A 385 -0.03 -10.13 -20.91
CA LEU A 385 1.08 -10.50 -21.80
C LEU A 385 1.97 -11.58 -21.17
N GLU A 386 2.26 -11.45 -19.88
CA GLU A 386 3.03 -12.43 -19.11
C GLU A 386 2.29 -13.78 -19.02
N GLU A 387 0.99 -13.77 -18.75
CA GLU A 387 0.12 -14.96 -18.75
C GLU A 387 0.21 -15.69 -20.09
N ARG A 388 0.11 -14.95 -21.21
CA ARG A 388 0.24 -15.53 -22.56
C ARG A 388 1.64 -16.08 -22.83
N ALA A 389 2.69 -15.38 -22.40
CA ALA A 389 4.07 -15.85 -22.54
C ALA A 389 4.31 -17.14 -21.74
N LEU A 390 3.83 -17.19 -20.49
CA LEU A 390 3.91 -18.39 -19.64
C LEU A 390 3.13 -19.56 -20.23
N ALA A 391 1.92 -19.32 -20.76
CA ALA A 391 1.14 -20.35 -21.44
C ALA A 391 1.88 -20.95 -22.64
N GLN A 392 2.57 -20.12 -23.44
CA GLN A 392 3.40 -20.59 -24.55
C GLN A 392 4.59 -21.42 -24.08
N GLN A 393 5.28 -20.98 -23.02
CA GLN A 393 6.40 -21.73 -22.44
C GLN A 393 5.94 -23.08 -21.87
N LEU A 394 4.82 -23.11 -21.15
CA LEU A 394 4.23 -24.34 -20.61
C LEU A 394 3.86 -25.30 -21.74
N ALA A 395 3.26 -24.82 -22.82
CA ALA A 395 2.95 -25.63 -24.00
C ALA A 395 4.24 -26.20 -24.64
N ALA A 396 5.30 -25.39 -24.76
CA ALA A 396 6.58 -25.84 -25.31
C ALA A 396 7.25 -26.90 -24.43
N VAL A 397 7.28 -26.70 -23.11
CA VAL A 397 7.81 -27.66 -22.13
C VAL A 397 6.99 -28.95 -22.13
N SER A 398 5.66 -28.85 -22.20
CA SER A 398 4.77 -30.01 -22.27
C SER A 398 5.02 -30.84 -23.52
N ARG A 399 5.20 -30.20 -24.69
CA ARG A 399 5.58 -30.89 -25.94
C ARG A 399 6.93 -31.60 -25.81
N LYS A 400 7.94 -30.95 -25.22
CA LYS A 400 9.25 -31.57 -24.97
C LYS A 400 9.14 -32.76 -24.02
N ASN A 401 8.36 -32.64 -22.95
CA ASN A 401 8.14 -33.73 -22.00
C ASN A 401 7.42 -34.92 -22.66
N GLN A 402 6.40 -34.66 -23.48
CA GLN A 402 5.75 -35.69 -24.30
C GLN A 402 6.74 -36.37 -25.26
N GLN A 403 7.61 -35.61 -25.92
CA GLN A 403 8.65 -36.16 -26.79
C GLN A 403 9.65 -37.03 -26.01
N LEU A 404 10.12 -36.58 -24.85
CA LEU A 404 11.05 -37.34 -24.01
C LEU A 404 10.40 -38.62 -23.47
N ARG A 405 9.15 -38.56 -23.04
CA ARG A 405 8.38 -39.76 -22.63
C ARG A 405 8.22 -40.73 -23.80
N GLY A 406 7.95 -40.23 -25.00
CA GLY A 406 7.89 -41.05 -26.22
C GLY A 406 9.24 -41.70 -26.55
N LEU A 407 10.35 -40.96 -26.47
CA LEU A 407 11.69 -41.51 -26.67
C LEU A 407 12.07 -42.55 -25.61
N LEU A 408 11.69 -42.31 -24.35
CA LEU A 408 11.94 -43.24 -23.25
C LEU A 408 11.09 -44.50 -23.42
N GLN A 409 9.84 -44.36 -23.84
CA GLN A 409 8.98 -45.49 -24.20
C GLN A 409 9.57 -46.30 -25.35
N GLN A 410 10.06 -45.65 -26.42
CA GLN A 410 10.77 -46.32 -27.52
C GLN A 410 12.04 -47.04 -27.05
N TYR A 411 12.79 -46.46 -26.11
CA TYR A 411 13.98 -47.08 -25.54
C TYR A 411 13.63 -48.32 -24.71
N LEU A 412 12.58 -48.25 -23.88
CA LEU A 412 12.08 -49.38 -23.10
C LEU A 412 11.49 -50.48 -24.00
N GLU A 413 10.76 -50.12 -25.06
CA GLU A 413 10.29 -51.02 -26.12
C GLU A 413 11.46 -51.68 -26.87
N GLY A 414 12.60 -50.99 -27.02
CA GLY A 414 13.82 -51.56 -27.59
C GLY A 414 14.56 -52.55 -26.68
N LEU A 415 14.38 -52.46 -25.36
CA LEU A 415 15.00 -53.33 -24.35
C LEU A 415 14.09 -54.47 -23.89
N SER A 416 12.77 -54.29 -23.93
CA SER A 416 11.78 -55.27 -23.49
C SER A 416 11.07 -55.92 -24.69
N VAL A 417 10.92 -57.24 -24.67
CA VAL A 417 10.20 -57.97 -25.73
C VAL A 417 8.73 -58.07 -25.34
N SER A 418 7.94 -57.04 -25.69
CA SER A 418 6.49 -57.02 -25.50
C SER A 418 5.76 -57.36 -26.83
N PRO A 419 4.52 -57.89 -26.79
CA PRO A 419 3.77 -58.27 -27.99
C PRO A 419 3.47 -57.06 -28.91
N GLU A 420 3.32 -55.87 -28.35
CA GLU A 420 3.13 -54.62 -29.10
C GLU A 420 4.38 -54.24 -29.91
N VAL A 421 5.58 -54.49 -29.37
CA VAL A 421 6.83 -54.32 -30.10
C VAL A 421 6.80 -55.27 -31.29
N LEU A 422 6.68 -56.59 -31.10
CA LEU A 422 6.70 -57.60 -32.17
C LEU A 422 5.71 -57.36 -33.34
N SER A 423 4.62 -56.63 -33.12
CA SER A 423 3.64 -56.25 -34.16
C SER A 423 4.10 -55.10 -35.08
N ARG A 424 5.03 -54.25 -34.63
CA ARG A 424 5.60 -53.11 -35.37
C ARG A 424 6.90 -53.52 -36.08
N PRO A 425 7.37 -52.79 -37.11
CA PRO A 425 8.62 -53.11 -37.80
C PRO A 425 9.84 -52.87 -36.90
N ASN A 426 10.42 -53.94 -36.34
CA ASN A 426 11.55 -53.88 -35.40
C ASN A 426 12.80 -54.58 -35.93
N PRO A 427 13.98 -54.20 -35.44
CA PRO A 427 15.24 -54.88 -35.79
C PRO A 427 15.32 -56.34 -35.30
N LEU A 428 14.49 -56.77 -34.34
CA LEU A 428 14.46 -58.13 -33.80
C LEU A 428 13.79 -59.14 -34.74
N LEU A 429 12.90 -58.69 -35.63
CA LEU A 429 12.23 -59.51 -36.64
C LEU A 429 12.57 -58.93 -38.03
N ALA A 430 13.74 -59.27 -38.56
CA ALA A 430 14.11 -58.95 -39.93
C ALA A 430 13.34 -59.86 -40.90
N VAL A 431 12.07 -59.56 -41.15
CA VAL A 431 11.31 -60.21 -42.21
C VAL A 431 11.88 -59.73 -43.54
N LYS A 432 12.59 -60.62 -44.24
CA LYS A 432 13.09 -60.40 -45.61
C LYS A 432 11.92 -60.22 -46.58
N HIS A 433 11.31 -59.04 -46.60
CA HIS A 433 10.56 -58.60 -47.77
C HIS A 433 11.52 -57.89 -48.71
N LYS A 434 11.66 -58.47 -49.91
CA LYS A 434 12.38 -57.89 -51.04
C LYS A 434 11.69 -56.58 -51.46
N SER A 435 12.03 -55.47 -50.82
CA SER A 435 11.74 -54.14 -51.34
C SER A 435 12.97 -53.26 -51.13
N ARG A 436 13.69 -53.00 -52.22
CA ARG A 436 14.80 -52.06 -52.32
C ARG A 436 14.27 -50.64 -52.05
N VAL A 437 14.48 -50.11 -50.86
CA VAL A 437 14.65 -48.66 -50.65
C VAL A 437 15.80 -48.50 -49.66
N PRO A 438 16.88 -47.77 -49.99
CA PRO A 438 18.01 -47.61 -49.08
C PRO A 438 17.56 -46.83 -47.84
N ARG A 439 17.84 -47.40 -46.66
CA ARG A 439 17.99 -46.61 -45.43
C ARG A 439 19.15 -45.65 -45.64
N ALA A 440 18.83 -44.41 -46.04
CA ALA A 440 19.78 -43.33 -45.90
C ALA A 440 19.99 -43.08 -44.40
N CYS A 441 21.17 -43.47 -43.92
CA CYS A 441 21.69 -43.02 -42.64
C CYS A 441 21.59 -41.50 -42.56
N ALA A 442 20.72 -40.97 -41.69
CA ALA A 442 20.83 -39.61 -41.20
C ALA A 442 22.01 -39.53 -40.20
N ARG A 443 23.23 -39.74 -40.70
CA ARG A 443 24.46 -39.23 -40.08
C ARG A 443 24.90 -38.05 -40.93
N ARG A 444 24.50 -36.84 -40.55
CA ARG A 444 25.22 -35.61 -40.90
C ARG A 444 24.78 -34.44 -40.01
N HIS A 445 25.79 -33.83 -39.38
CA HIS A 445 25.83 -32.55 -38.68
C HIS A 445 25.32 -32.48 -37.23
N GLN A 446 26.09 -33.07 -36.31
CA GLN A 446 26.43 -32.38 -35.06
C GLN A 446 27.89 -31.97 -35.15
N GLY A 447 28.14 -30.67 -35.28
CA GLY A 447 29.47 -30.11 -35.49
C GLY A 447 29.44 -28.81 -36.27
N ALA A 448 28.77 -27.79 -35.72
CA ALA A 448 29.03 -26.36 -35.93
C ALA A 448 28.09 -25.57 -35.03
N ALA A 449 28.64 -24.89 -34.02
CA ALA A 449 27.92 -23.87 -33.27
C ALA A 449 27.60 -22.70 -34.21
N PRO A 450 26.38 -22.14 -34.22
CA PRO A 450 26.14 -20.85 -34.83
C PRO A 450 26.67 -19.75 -33.89
N PRO A 451 27.25 -18.66 -34.42
CA PRO A 451 27.63 -17.53 -33.60
C PRO A 451 26.38 -16.90 -32.98
N LEU A 452 26.44 -16.65 -31.68
CA LEU A 452 25.49 -15.80 -30.97
C LEU A 452 25.56 -14.38 -31.56
N GLN A 453 24.50 -13.95 -32.24
CA GLN A 453 24.19 -12.53 -32.41
C GLN A 453 22.98 -12.18 -31.54
N PRO A 454 22.95 -10.96 -30.93
CA PRO A 454 21.86 -10.52 -30.06
C PRO A 454 20.58 -10.19 -30.86
N PRO A 455 19.37 -10.35 -30.28
CA PRO A 455 18.13 -10.30 -31.05
C PRO A 455 17.47 -8.92 -31.02
N TRP A 456 18.08 -7.90 -31.62
CA TRP A 456 17.40 -6.61 -31.83
C TRP A 456 17.42 -6.28 -33.33
N GLY A 457 16.23 -6.27 -33.94
CA GLY A 457 16.02 -5.86 -35.33
C GLY A 457 15.07 -6.75 -36.12
N ARG A 458 13.75 -6.61 -35.90
CA ARG A 458 12.77 -7.06 -36.90
C ARG A 458 12.58 -5.95 -37.94
N ARG A 459 12.86 -6.27 -39.20
CA ARG A 459 12.21 -5.62 -40.35
C ARG A 459 10.74 -6.06 -40.36
N LEU A 460 9.85 -5.08 -40.48
CA LEU A 460 8.42 -5.26 -40.73
C LEU A 460 8.19 -5.84 -42.14
N PRO A 461 7.23 -6.75 -42.34
CA PRO A 461 6.58 -6.94 -43.63
C PRO A 461 5.51 -5.84 -43.82
N GLY A 462 5.57 -5.15 -44.95
CA GLY A 462 4.53 -4.20 -45.37
C GLY A 462 3.18 -4.90 -45.65
N PRO A 463 2.09 -4.12 -45.74
CA PRO A 463 0.74 -4.65 -45.80
C PRO A 463 0.42 -5.16 -47.21
N HIS A 464 -0.24 -6.32 -47.28
CA HIS A 464 -1.07 -6.65 -48.44
C HIS A 464 -2.55 -6.75 -48.01
N PRO A 465 -3.49 -6.30 -48.85
CA PRO A 465 -4.87 -6.03 -48.48
C PRO A 465 -5.76 -7.27 -48.66
N GLN A 466 -7.02 -7.12 -48.22
CA GLN A 466 -8.19 -8.02 -48.39
C GLN A 466 -8.30 -9.07 -47.27
N LEU A 467 -9.39 -9.17 -46.49
CA LEU A 467 -10.82 -8.85 -46.67
C LEU A 467 -11.43 -8.31 -45.37
#